data_AF-A0A8T5XM33-F1
#
_entry.id   AF-A0A8T5XM33-F1
#
_cell.length_a   1.000
_cell.length_b   1.000
_cell.length_c   1.000
_cell.angle_alpha   90.00
_cell.angle_beta   90.00
_cell.angle_gamma   90.00
#
_symmetry.space_group_name_H-M   'P 1'
#
loop_
_entity.id
_entity.type
_entity.pdbx_description
1 polymer ?
#
loop_
_entity_poly.entity_id
_entity_poly.type
_entity_poly.pdbx_seq_one_letter_code
_entity_poly.pdbx_strand_id
1 'polypeptide(L)'
;MKLIRKNIKLLSVLLLISLSIGLLACSNEKPEKAANTGVKENKEVKEIKLSGLEKESISVDKINELDKVSKEFKSVTSSGEEKTFKVEGVLLNRLLKKFNKKQSNFSKIRFIATDGYSINLPSDILTEKDIVLASKVDGEKQTPFRVAVNNERSMYWVKDISKIEFLEDMETSNINKVVFFETLTTLEEIKKQDYTYYESTDKAIKVSDMLNKMGCDDFESVSFKASDGFKKSEDGKIFRENYIKITGENAPLFISPDLPKGMHVKNILTSSYGKTVFFSIEEGFKVYDKREVKENKGLPLTKIINEAGLKSAEKYVITATDGYNIEISSKDLDKGIVYKKDNVYKVAFKELPKNTNVKHILKIEAK
;
A
#
# COMPACT_ATOMS: atom_id res chain seq x y z
N MET A 1 49.37 -56.02 -13.36
CA MET A 1 48.71 -55.55 -12.12
C MET A 1 49.62 -55.63 -10.88
N LYS A 2 50.86 -55.11 -10.97
CA LYS A 2 51.84 -55.08 -9.86
C LYS A 2 52.69 -53.78 -9.83
N LEU A 3 52.26 -52.73 -10.53
CA LEU A 3 52.97 -51.43 -10.58
C LEU A 3 52.21 -50.25 -9.94
N ILE A 4 51.03 -50.46 -9.32
CA ILE A 4 50.24 -49.37 -8.67
C ILE A 4 50.42 -49.36 -7.14
N ARG A 5 51.19 -50.29 -6.56
CA ARG A 5 51.37 -50.39 -5.09
C ARG A 5 52.60 -49.67 -4.52
N LYS A 6 53.45 -49.04 -5.34
CA LYS A 6 54.71 -48.43 -4.87
C LYS A 6 54.65 -46.93 -4.56
N ASN A 7 53.56 -46.22 -4.93
CA ASN A 7 53.38 -44.79 -4.65
C ASN A 7 52.39 -44.46 -3.52
N ILE A 8 51.87 -45.48 -2.81
CA ILE A 8 50.93 -45.26 -1.70
C ILE A 8 51.65 -45.11 -0.35
N LYS A 9 52.89 -45.61 -0.20
CA LYS A 9 53.63 -45.51 1.07
C LYS A 9 54.41 -44.19 1.26
N LEU A 10 54.64 -43.42 0.19
CA LEU A 10 55.32 -42.11 0.28
C LEU A 10 54.33 -40.94 0.48
N LEU A 11 53.05 -41.15 0.15
CA LEU A 11 51.99 -40.15 0.38
C LEU A 11 51.43 -40.19 1.82
N SER A 12 51.63 -41.31 2.53
CA SER A 12 51.17 -41.50 3.91
C SER A 12 52.13 -40.95 4.98
N VAL A 13 53.33 -40.49 4.61
CA VAL A 13 54.31 -39.92 5.56
C VAL A 13 54.32 -38.38 5.53
N LEU A 14 53.91 -37.76 4.42
CA LEU A 14 53.73 -36.30 4.35
C LEU A 14 52.39 -35.81 4.93
N LEU A 15 51.41 -36.70 5.12
CA LEU A 15 50.13 -36.38 5.75
C LEU A 15 50.16 -36.48 7.30
N LEU A 16 51.28 -36.92 7.88
CA LEU A 16 51.44 -37.15 9.32
C LEU A 16 52.35 -36.12 10.01
N ILE A 17 52.91 -35.15 9.28
CA ILE A 17 53.85 -34.14 9.82
C ILE A 17 53.27 -32.71 9.81
N SER A 18 52.14 -32.45 9.13
CA SER A 18 51.41 -31.17 9.29
C SER A 18 50.42 -31.18 10.47
N LEU A 19 50.43 -32.24 11.27
CA LEU A 19 49.51 -32.50 12.37
C LEU A 19 50.25 -32.58 13.72
N SER A 20 51.11 -31.63 14.03
CA SER A 20 51.58 -31.37 15.40
C SER A 20 52.36 -30.06 15.46
N ILE A 21 52.07 -29.26 16.51
CA ILE A 21 52.53 -27.89 16.84
C ILE A 21 51.54 -26.81 16.32
N GLY A 22 50.72 -26.14 17.15
CA GLY A 22 50.77 -26.02 18.60
C GLY A 22 49.39 -25.83 19.25
N LEU A 23 49.18 -26.62 20.30
CA LEU A 23 48.33 -26.28 21.43
C LEU A 23 49.05 -25.22 22.27
N LEU A 24 48.36 -24.12 22.59
CA LEU A 24 48.36 -23.47 23.91
C LEU A 24 47.39 -22.27 23.89
N ALA A 25 46.10 -22.57 24.08
CA ALA A 25 45.13 -21.68 24.72
C ALA A 25 43.92 -22.54 25.16
N CYS A 26 43.88 -22.91 26.44
CA CYS A 26 42.66 -23.36 27.12
C CYS A 26 41.63 -22.22 27.05
N SER A 27 40.34 -22.42 26.76
CA SER A 27 39.36 -23.13 27.58
C SER A 27 38.03 -23.27 26.80
N ASN A 28 37.36 -24.41 27.00
CA ASN A 28 36.10 -24.86 26.40
C ASN A 28 34.93 -23.87 26.49
N GLU A 29 34.13 -23.74 25.42
CA GLU A 29 32.80 -24.39 25.25
C GLU A 29 32.25 -24.18 23.82
N LYS A 30 31.48 -25.14 23.32
CA LYS A 30 31.03 -25.30 21.91
C LYS A 30 30.01 -24.24 21.48
N PRO A 31 29.97 -23.83 20.20
CA PRO A 31 28.90 -22.97 19.68
C PRO A 31 27.63 -23.80 19.51
N GLU A 32 26.68 -23.52 20.39
CA GLU A 32 25.29 -23.94 20.30
C GLU A 32 24.65 -23.38 19.03
N LYS A 33 23.74 -24.15 18.42
CA LYS A 33 22.82 -23.65 17.40
C LYS A 33 22.16 -22.39 17.95
N ALA A 34 22.30 -21.27 17.27
CA ALA A 34 21.56 -20.06 17.57
C ALA A 34 20.06 -20.32 17.34
N ALA A 35 19.41 -20.87 18.36
CA ALA A 35 18.02 -20.57 18.62
C ALA A 35 17.95 -19.05 18.69
N ASN A 36 17.25 -18.45 17.74
CA ASN A 36 17.00 -17.02 17.72
C ASN A 36 15.96 -16.71 18.81
N THR A 37 16.34 -16.86 20.08
CA THR A 37 15.69 -16.18 21.20
C THR A 37 16.17 -14.73 21.19
N GLY A 38 15.78 -14.01 20.14
CA GLY A 38 15.72 -12.57 20.18
C GLY A 38 14.63 -12.20 21.19
N VAL A 39 14.99 -12.18 22.48
CA VAL A 39 14.30 -11.33 23.44
C VAL A 39 14.48 -9.93 22.89
N LYS A 40 13.47 -9.42 22.19
CA LYS A 40 13.36 -7.99 21.89
C LYS A 40 13.44 -7.31 23.25
N GLU A 41 14.56 -6.65 23.54
CA GLU A 41 14.60 -5.65 24.60
C GLU A 41 13.46 -4.69 24.31
N ASN A 42 12.40 -4.78 25.10
CA ASN A 42 11.25 -3.91 25.02
C ASN A 42 11.70 -2.56 25.57
N LYS A 43 12.41 -1.77 24.75
CA LYS A 43 12.74 -0.38 25.08
C LYS A 43 11.41 0.35 25.20
N GLU A 44 11.00 0.58 26.45
CA GLU A 44 9.81 1.34 26.78
C GLU A 44 9.88 2.69 26.07
N VAL A 45 8.90 2.95 25.20
CA VAL A 45 8.81 4.21 24.48
C VAL A 45 8.41 5.28 25.49
N LYS A 46 9.35 6.13 25.88
CA LYS A 46 9.12 7.25 26.81
C LYS A 46 8.64 8.52 26.13
N GLU A 47 8.90 8.65 24.83
CA GLU A 47 8.51 9.78 24.01
C GLU A 47 7.90 9.35 22.67
N ILE A 48 6.85 10.04 22.27
CA ILE A 48 6.25 9.94 20.93
C ILE A 48 6.87 11.03 20.06
N LYS A 49 7.47 10.64 18.94
CA LYS A 49 7.99 11.59 17.94
C LYS A 49 6.82 12.24 17.20
N LEU A 50 6.90 13.54 16.95
CA LEU A 50 5.92 14.32 16.21
C LEU A 50 6.61 14.95 15.00
N SER A 51 5.98 14.93 13.83
CA SER A 51 6.43 15.70 12.66
C SER A 51 5.27 16.48 12.04
N GLY A 52 5.55 17.62 11.42
CA GLY A 52 4.51 18.53 10.92
C GLY A 52 3.88 19.41 12.01
N LEU A 53 4.48 19.45 13.19
CA LEU A 53 4.21 20.41 14.26
C LEU A 53 5.52 21.10 14.65
N GLU A 54 5.42 22.25 15.33
CA GLU A 54 6.59 23.02 15.80
C GLU A 54 7.49 22.22 16.76
N LYS A 55 6.94 21.20 17.43
CA LYS A 55 7.66 20.36 18.39
C LYS A 55 7.94 18.98 17.80
N GLU A 56 9.15 18.49 18.01
CA GLU A 56 9.62 17.21 17.45
C GLU A 56 9.27 15.96 18.28
N SER A 57 8.92 16.11 19.57
CA SER A 57 8.51 15.00 20.43
C SER A 57 7.63 15.43 21.61
N ILE A 58 6.91 14.48 22.22
CA ILE A 58 6.20 14.66 23.48
C ILE A 58 6.33 13.40 24.36
N SER A 59 6.56 13.57 25.66
CA SER A 59 6.65 12.43 26.57
C SER A 59 5.28 11.78 26.80
N VAL A 60 5.30 10.47 27.02
CA VAL A 60 4.09 9.67 27.30
C VAL A 60 3.38 10.16 28.56
N ASP A 61 4.14 10.55 29.59
CA ASP A 61 3.58 11.09 30.83
C ASP A 61 2.83 12.41 30.58
N LYS A 62 3.40 13.32 29.78
CA LYS A 62 2.74 14.59 29.42
C LYS A 62 1.46 14.41 28.61
N ILE A 63 1.36 13.32 27.84
CA ILE A 63 0.09 12.95 27.20
C ILE A 63 -0.86 12.43 28.27
N ASN A 64 -0.45 11.53 29.16
CA ASN A 64 -1.30 10.94 30.20
C ASN A 64 -1.83 11.94 31.23
N GLU A 65 -1.15 13.06 31.43
CA GLU A 65 -1.60 14.19 32.26
C GLU A 65 -2.79 14.97 31.67
N LEU A 66 -3.06 14.82 30.37
CA LEU A 66 -4.23 15.45 29.74
C LEU A 66 -5.52 14.77 30.21
N ASP A 67 -6.61 15.55 30.23
CA ASP A 67 -7.94 15.02 30.51
C ASP A 67 -8.22 13.80 29.63
N LYS A 68 -8.64 12.71 30.29
CA LYS A 68 -8.99 11.47 29.61
C LYS A 68 -10.48 11.45 29.25
N VAL A 69 -10.82 10.58 28.32
CA VAL A 69 -12.19 10.14 28.04
C VAL A 69 -12.26 8.65 28.31
N SER A 70 -13.44 8.18 28.72
CA SER A 70 -13.79 6.76 28.73
C SER A 70 -15.05 6.60 27.87
N LYS A 71 -14.95 5.89 26.76
CA LYS A 71 -16.02 5.75 25.76
C LYS A 71 -16.02 4.34 25.17
N GLU A 72 -17.17 3.90 24.69
CA GLU A 72 -17.26 2.70 23.87
C GLU A 72 -16.90 3.01 22.42
N PHE A 73 -16.00 2.21 21.86
CA PHE A 73 -15.56 2.32 20.48
C PHE A 73 -15.79 0.98 19.78
N LYS A 74 -16.26 1.05 18.54
CA LYS A 74 -16.43 -0.11 17.69
C LYS A 74 -15.29 -0.20 16.67
N SER A 75 -14.66 -1.38 16.58
CA SER A 75 -13.68 -1.73 15.57
C SER A 75 -14.30 -2.70 14.57
N VAL A 76 -14.06 -2.48 13.28
CA VAL A 76 -14.56 -3.34 12.20
C VAL A 76 -13.42 -4.16 11.61
N THR A 77 -13.52 -5.49 11.59
CA THR A 77 -12.47 -6.33 11.00
C THR A 77 -12.51 -6.27 9.47
N SER A 78 -11.51 -6.86 8.80
CA SER A 78 -11.52 -6.97 7.33
C SER A 78 -12.67 -7.82 6.77
N SER A 79 -13.30 -8.66 7.59
CA SER A 79 -14.50 -9.42 7.20
C SER A 79 -15.81 -8.66 7.45
N GLY A 80 -15.75 -7.45 8.01
CA GLY A 80 -16.93 -6.67 8.40
C GLY A 80 -17.48 -7.02 9.79
N GLU A 81 -16.83 -7.92 10.54
CA GLU A 81 -17.23 -8.23 11.91
C GLU A 81 -16.97 -7.02 12.82
N GLU A 82 -17.97 -6.64 13.60
CA GLU A 82 -17.89 -5.51 14.53
C GLU A 82 -17.57 -5.99 15.94
N LYS A 83 -16.59 -5.36 16.59
CA LYS A 83 -16.24 -5.61 17.99
C LYS A 83 -16.24 -4.30 18.77
N THR A 84 -16.94 -4.30 19.91
CA THR A 84 -17.02 -3.14 20.81
C THR A 84 -15.99 -3.27 21.91
N PHE A 85 -15.32 -2.16 22.22
CA PHE A 85 -14.30 -2.05 23.25
C PHE A 85 -14.55 -0.81 24.12
N LYS A 86 -14.28 -0.91 25.42
CA LYS A 86 -14.21 0.25 26.32
C LYS A 86 -12.81 0.87 26.23
N VAL A 87 -12.73 2.08 25.68
CA VAL A 87 -11.48 2.80 25.44
C VAL A 87 -11.31 3.91 26.47
N GLU A 88 -10.17 3.93 27.16
CA GLU A 88 -9.76 5.00 28.09
C GLU A 88 -8.46 5.66 27.62
N GLY A 89 -8.48 6.96 27.38
CA GLY A 89 -7.30 7.68 26.90
C GLY A 89 -7.56 9.13 26.56
N VAL A 90 -6.66 9.74 25.79
CA VAL A 90 -6.71 11.17 25.47
C VAL A 90 -7.18 11.35 24.03
N LEU A 91 -8.15 12.24 23.81
CA LEU A 91 -8.54 12.62 22.45
C LEU A 91 -7.37 13.28 21.72
N LEU A 92 -7.10 12.90 20.48
CA LEU A 92 -6.04 13.49 19.66
C LEU A 92 -6.20 15.02 19.55
N ASN A 93 -7.43 15.50 19.41
CA ASN A 93 -7.74 16.93 19.40
C ASN A 93 -7.36 17.65 20.71
N ARG A 94 -7.35 16.99 21.87
CA ARG A 94 -6.87 17.60 23.13
C ARG A 94 -5.36 17.79 23.12
N LEU A 95 -4.62 16.82 22.58
CA LEU A 95 -3.19 16.95 22.35
C LEU A 95 -2.91 18.09 21.35
N LEU A 96 -3.59 18.10 20.21
CA LEU A 96 -3.41 19.10 19.15
C LEU A 96 -3.76 20.53 19.58
N LYS A 97 -4.72 20.68 20.51
CA LYS A 97 -5.06 21.99 21.08
C LYS A 97 -3.85 22.68 21.75
N LYS A 98 -2.87 21.91 22.29
CA LYS A 98 -1.62 22.49 22.83
C LYS A 98 -0.77 23.19 21.75
N PHE A 99 -1.01 22.88 20.48
CA PHE A 99 -0.33 23.45 19.33
C PHE A 99 -1.23 24.37 18.51
N ASN A 100 -2.37 24.82 19.07
CA ASN A 100 -3.37 25.62 18.37
C ASN A 100 -3.89 24.98 17.06
N LYS A 101 -3.90 23.64 16.98
CA LYS A 101 -4.36 22.87 15.84
C LYS A 101 -5.52 21.95 16.23
N LYS A 102 -6.22 21.44 15.22
CA LYS A 102 -7.21 20.36 15.28
C LYS A 102 -6.82 19.30 14.26
N GLN A 103 -7.26 18.06 14.46
CA GLN A 103 -6.94 16.96 13.56
C GLN A 103 -7.45 17.24 12.13
N SER A 104 -8.55 17.98 11.98
CA SER A 104 -9.11 18.41 10.69
C SER A 104 -8.32 19.55 10.00
N ASN A 105 -7.28 20.09 10.64
CA ASN A 105 -6.34 21.00 9.95
C ASN A 105 -5.34 20.26 9.06
N PHE A 106 -5.27 18.94 9.19
CA PHE A 106 -4.37 18.10 8.42
C PHE A 106 -5.19 17.31 7.39
N SER A 107 -4.59 17.06 6.24
CA SER A 107 -5.21 16.22 5.23
C SER A 107 -5.00 14.75 5.51
N LYS A 108 -3.88 14.42 6.18
CA LYS A 108 -3.54 13.08 6.62
C LYS A 108 -2.82 13.13 7.96
N ILE A 109 -3.08 12.14 8.81
CA ILE A 109 -2.26 11.88 10.00
C ILE A 109 -1.76 10.45 9.93
N ARG A 110 -0.42 10.28 9.92
CA ARG A 110 0.22 8.97 9.93
C ARG A 110 0.53 8.55 11.35
N PHE A 111 0.12 7.35 11.72
CA PHE A 111 0.56 6.68 12.95
C PHE A 111 1.55 5.59 12.60
N ILE A 112 2.67 5.56 13.32
CA ILE A 112 3.75 4.59 13.12
C ILE A 112 4.01 3.88 14.44
N ALA A 113 3.93 2.55 14.44
CA ALA A 113 4.20 1.68 15.57
C ALA A 113 5.71 1.41 15.75
N THR A 114 6.09 0.87 16.90
CA THR A 114 7.47 0.44 17.19
C THR A 114 7.96 -0.69 16.30
N ASP A 115 7.06 -1.52 15.77
CA ASP A 115 7.36 -2.63 14.86
C ASP A 115 7.46 -2.21 13.38
N GLY A 116 7.31 -0.91 13.10
CA GLY A 116 7.34 -0.35 11.75
C GLY A 116 5.98 -0.36 11.04
N TYR A 117 4.93 -0.94 11.63
CA TYR A 117 3.59 -0.82 11.08
C TYR A 117 3.18 0.65 11.00
N SER A 118 2.68 1.08 9.84
CA SER A 118 2.21 2.44 9.67
C SER A 118 0.91 2.52 8.88
N ILE A 119 0.11 3.53 9.23
CA ILE A 119 -1.15 3.80 8.54
C ILE A 119 -1.46 5.29 8.54
N ASN A 120 -1.98 5.77 7.40
CA ASN A 120 -2.49 7.12 7.25
C ASN A 120 -3.99 7.13 7.55
N LEU A 121 -4.43 8.01 8.44
CA LEU A 121 -5.84 8.39 8.56
C LEU A 121 -6.15 9.46 7.51
N PRO A 122 -7.08 9.19 6.58
CA PRO A 122 -7.53 10.16 5.59
C PRO A 122 -8.40 11.28 6.18
N SER A 123 -8.52 12.40 5.46
CA SER A 123 -9.21 13.62 5.91
C SER A 123 -10.68 13.43 6.26
N ASP A 124 -11.40 12.50 5.60
CA ASP A 124 -12.78 12.15 5.93
C ASP A 124 -12.86 11.57 7.35
N ILE A 125 -11.98 10.64 7.70
CA ILE A 125 -11.85 10.12 9.08
C ILE A 125 -11.44 11.23 10.06
N LEU A 126 -10.46 12.06 9.69
CA LEU A 126 -10.00 13.16 10.56
C LEU A 126 -11.10 14.20 10.82
N THR A 127 -12.01 14.41 9.89
CA THR A 127 -13.08 15.41 10.06
C THR A 127 -14.24 14.86 10.88
N GLU A 128 -14.57 13.59 10.71
CA GLU A 128 -15.83 13.02 11.22
C GLU A 128 -15.68 12.19 12.50
N LYS A 129 -14.47 11.68 12.79
CA LYS A 129 -14.30 10.65 13.83
C LYS A 129 -13.52 11.14 15.03
N ASP A 130 -13.95 10.70 16.21
CA ASP A 130 -13.14 10.79 17.42
C ASP A 130 -11.94 9.84 17.32
N ILE A 131 -10.75 10.36 17.53
CA ILE A 131 -9.50 9.59 17.61
C ILE A 131 -8.97 9.69 19.03
N VAL A 132 -8.74 8.54 19.66
CA VAL A 132 -8.22 8.43 21.03
C VAL A 132 -6.84 7.78 21.03
N LEU A 133 -5.89 8.42 21.71
CA LEU A 133 -4.64 7.81 22.15
C LEU A 133 -4.96 7.03 23.43
N ALA A 134 -5.32 5.75 23.26
CA ALA A 134 -5.81 4.89 24.33
C ALA A 134 -4.66 4.45 25.23
N SER A 135 -4.80 4.75 26.53
CA SER A 135 -3.94 4.24 27.61
C SER A 135 -4.46 2.92 28.20
N LYS A 136 -5.76 2.63 28.03
CA LYS A 136 -6.36 1.32 28.31
C LYS A 136 -7.44 0.96 27.28
N VAL A 137 -7.59 -0.33 27.03
CA VAL A 137 -8.68 -0.92 26.24
C VAL A 137 -9.22 -2.11 27.01
N ASP A 138 -10.53 -2.14 27.30
CA ASP A 138 -11.18 -3.13 28.18
C ASP A 138 -10.49 -3.32 29.54
N GLY A 139 -9.94 -2.23 30.09
CA GLY A 139 -9.18 -2.24 31.33
C GLY A 139 -7.72 -2.64 31.19
N GLU A 140 -7.31 -3.22 30.06
CA GLU A 140 -5.92 -3.60 29.79
C GLU A 140 -5.07 -2.39 29.41
N LYS A 141 -3.97 -2.17 30.14
CA LYS A 141 -3.01 -1.09 29.88
C LYS A 141 -2.37 -1.24 28.49
N GLN A 142 -2.32 -0.14 27.75
CA GLN A 142 -1.63 -0.04 26.46
C GLN A 142 -0.40 0.85 26.65
N THR A 143 0.78 0.44 26.18
CA THR A 143 2.03 1.18 26.38
C THR A 143 2.80 1.30 25.06
N PRO A 144 3.17 2.50 24.60
CA PRO A 144 2.83 3.80 25.19
C PRO A 144 1.35 4.16 25.01
N PHE A 145 0.77 3.91 23.83
CA PHE A 145 -0.65 4.07 23.55
C PHE A 145 -1.08 3.14 22.41
N ARG A 146 -2.36 2.81 22.37
CA ARG A 146 -3.03 2.27 21.18
C ARG A 146 -3.90 3.36 20.57
N VAL A 147 -3.80 3.60 19.26
CA VAL A 147 -4.75 4.46 18.56
C VAL A 147 -6.08 3.73 18.49
N ALA A 148 -7.18 4.43 18.79
CA ALA A 148 -8.53 3.93 18.61
C ALA A 148 -9.34 4.94 17.80
N VAL A 149 -9.98 4.47 16.73
CA VAL A 149 -10.82 5.27 15.83
C VAL A 149 -12.19 4.63 15.79
N ASN A 150 -13.22 5.38 16.20
CA ASN A 150 -14.55 4.79 16.40
C ASN A 150 -15.26 4.46 15.08
N ASN A 151 -15.92 3.30 15.01
CA ASN A 151 -16.63 2.76 13.84
C ASN A 151 -15.75 2.62 12.61
N GLU A 152 -14.46 2.36 12.81
CA GLU A 152 -13.48 2.26 11.73
C GLU A 152 -12.76 0.91 11.74
N ARG A 153 -12.10 0.61 10.62
CA ARG A 153 -11.40 -0.67 10.43
C ARG A 153 -10.32 -0.88 11.49
N SER A 154 -10.16 -2.13 11.93
CA SER A 154 -9.22 -2.53 12.99
C SER A 154 -7.76 -2.19 12.66
N MET A 155 -7.43 -2.02 11.37
CA MET A 155 -6.10 -1.59 10.94
C MET A 155 -5.75 -0.16 11.35
N TYR A 156 -6.75 0.71 11.53
CA TYR A 156 -6.54 2.06 12.07
C TYR A 156 -6.28 2.05 13.58
N TRP A 157 -6.45 0.90 14.25
CA TRP A 157 -6.25 0.76 15.68
C TRP A 157 -4.81 0.37 16.03
N VAL A 158 -3.87 1.26 15.69
CA VAL A 158 -2.42 1.05 15.78
C VAL A 158 -1.97 0.84 17.21
N LYS A 159 -1.36 -0.31 17.50
CA LYS A 159 -0.73 -0.58 18.80
C LYS A 159 0.67 0.00 18.86
N ASP A 160 1.13 0.27 20.08
CA ASP A 160 2.51 0.61 20.40
C ASP A 160 3.09 1.75 19.53
N ILE A 161 2.36 2.87 19.43
CA ILE A 161 2.79 4.00 18.60
C ILE A 161 4.12 4.59 19.07
N SER A 162 5.00 4.91 18.13
CA SER A 162 6.30 5.55 18.38
C SER A 162 6.42 6.92 17.72
N LYS A 163 5.66 7.16 16.63
CA LYS A 163 5.66 8.43 15.89
C LYS A 163 4.27 8.76 15.35
N ILE A 164 3.96 10.06 15.32
CA ILE A 164 2.78 10.64 14.67
C ILE A 164 3.26 11.70 13.67
N GLU A 165 2.87 11.57 12.40
CA GLU A 165 3.18 12.54 11.35
C GLU A 165 1.90 13.28 10.96
N PHE A 166 1.92 14.61 11.05
CA PHE A 166 0.82 15.48 10.66
C PHE A 166 1.14 16.07 9.28
N LEU A 167 0.32 15.74 8.28
CA LEU A 167 0.57 16.10 6.89
C LEU A 167 -0.55 17.05 6.42
N GLU A 168 -0.15 18.21 5.91
CA GLU A 168 -1.05 19.17 5.27
C GLU A 168 -1.11 18.86 3.75
N ASP A 169 -2.22 19.19 3.08
CA ASP A 169 -2.35 18.93 1.65
C ASP A 169 -1.40 19.82 0.84
N MET A 170 -0.69 19.21 -0.10
CA MET A 170 -0.34 19.88 -1.36
C MET A 170 -1.46 19.58 -2.36
N GLU A 171 -1.98 20.64 -2.99
CA GLU A 171 -3.20 20.71 -3.80
C GLU A 171 -3.74 19.39 -4.41
N THR A 172 -5.00 19.10 -4.10
CA THR A 172 -5.81 18.07 -4.75
C THR A 172 -6.25 18.48 -6.16
N SER A 173 -6.05 17.57 -7.13
CA SER A 173 -6.62 17.51 -8.51
C SER A 173 -5.77 17.93 -9.72
N ASN A 174 -4.46 17.72 -9.69
CA ASN A 174 -3.61 17.75 -10.90
C ASN A 174 -3.57 16.43 -11.71
N ILE A 175 -4.50 15.50 -11.47
CA ILE A 175 -4.57 14.24 -12.23
C ILE A 175 -4.91 14.55 -13.68
N ASN A 176 -4.02 14.19 -14.59
CA ASN A 176 -4.23 14.39 -16.03
C ASN A 176 -4.16 13.10 -16.84
N LYS A 177 -3.91 11.96 -16.19
CA LYS A 177 -3.74 10.67 -16.84
C LYS A 177 -4.39 9.54 -16.03
N VAL A 178 -5.18 8.72 -16.71
CA VAL A 178 -5.67 7.41 -16.21
C VAL A 178 -5.02 6.32 -17.03
N VAL A 179 -4.46 5.30 -16.39
CA VAL A 179 -3.82 4.13 -17.02
C VAL A 179 -4.57 2.88 -16.60
N PHE A 180 -4.88 2.00 -17.54
CA PHE A 180 -5.61 0.75 -17.25
C PHE A 180 -4.64 -0.35 -16.86
N PHE A 181 -4.80 -0.82 -15.63
CA PHE A 181 -3.86 -1.71 -14.97
C PHE A 181 -3.73 -3.06 -15.71
N GLU A 182 -4.85 -3.67 -16.08
CA GLU A 182 -4.84 -4.97 -16.75
C GLU A 182 -4.15 -4.89 -18.11
N THR A 183 -4.44 -3.86 -18.90
CA THR A 183 -3.76 -3.65 -20.20
C THR A 183 -2.28 -3.37 -20.01
N LEU A 184 -1.91 -2.49 -19.07
CA LEU A 184 -0.51 -2.15 -18.79
C LEU A 184 0.33 -3.41 -18.49
N THR A 185 -0.19 -4.35 -17.71
CA THR A 185 0.52 -5.58 -17.36
C THR A 185 0.73 -6.53 -18.55
N THR A 186 0.18 -6.23 -19.74
CA THR A 186 0.41 -7.03 -20.95
C THR A 186 1.59 -6.51 -21.78
N LEU A 187 2.13 -5.34 -21.48
CA LEU A 187 3.28 -4.78 -22.17
C LEU A 187 4.54 -5.60 -21.89
N GLU A 188 5.36 -5.82 -22.93
CA GLU A 188 6.55 -6.68 -22.88
C GLU A 188 7.59 -6.18 -21.86
N GLU A 189 7.65 -4.86 -21.64
CA GLU A 189 8.58 -4.26 -20.68
C GLU A 189 8.17 -4.49 -19.22
N ILE A 190 6.92 -4.91 -18.96
CA ILE A 190 6.42 -5.20 -17.63
C ILE A 190 6.65 -6.68 -17.31
N LYS A 191 7.79 -6.96 -16.67
CA LYS A 191 8.18 -8.32 -16.30
C LYS A 191 7.28 -8.86 -15.19
N LYS A 192 6.78 -10.07 -15.41
CA LYS A 192 6.00 -10.85 -14.44
C LYS A 192 6.91 -11.86 -13.77
N GLN A 193 6.85 -11.93 -12.45
CA GLN A 193 7.59 -12.90 -11.66
C GLN A 193 6.66 -13.68 -10.74
N ASP A 194 7.05 -14.90 -10.39
CA ASP A 194 6.36 -15.66 -9.37
C ASP A 194 6.54 -15.01 -8.00
N TYR A 195 5.45 -15.00 -7.23
CA TYR A 195 5.42 -14.49 -5.88
C TYR A 195 4.53 -15.40 -5.02
N THR A 196 5.12 -15.98 -3.99
CA THR A 196 4.39 -16.81 -3.02
C THR A 196 3.77 -15.92 -1.95
N TYR A 197 2.44 -15.90 -1.89
CA TYR A 197 1.67 -15.20 -0.86
C TYR A 197 0.79 -16.20 -0.11
N TYR A 198 1.10 -16.42 1.16
CA TYR A 198 0.62 -17.56 1.94
C TYR A 198 0.98 -18.89 1.25
N GLU A 199 -0.01 -19.70 0.89
CA GLU A 199 0.15 -21.04 0.32
C GLU A 199 -0.01 -21.05 -1.21
N SER A 200 -0.23 -19.87 -1.82
CA SER A 200 -0.44 -19.74 -3.26
C SER A 200 0.73 -19.03 -3.94
N THR A 201 1.16 -19.54 -5.09
CA THR A 201 2.13 -18.89 -5.97
C THR A 201 1.39 -18.21 -7.10
N ASP A 202 1.47 -16.89 -7.12
CA ASP A 202 0.82 -16.00 -8.07
C ASP A 202 1.85 -15.22 -8.89
N LYS A 203 1.41 -14.47 -9.91
CA LYS A 203 2.24 -13.52 -10.64
C LYS A 203 2.18 -12.15 -10.00
N ALA A 204 3.33 -11.49 -9.92
CA ALA A 204 3.49 -10.10 -9.50
C ALA A 204 4.36 -9.32 -10.48
N ILE A 205 4.21 -7.99 -10.46
CA ILE A 205 5.02 -7.03 -11.21
C ILE A 205 5.70 -6.06 -10.26
N LYS A 206 6.88 -5.57 -10.64
CA LYS A 206 7.55 -4.47 -9.92
C LYS A 206 6.82 -3.16 -10.20
N VAL A 207 6.53 -2.40 -9.16
CA VAL A 207 5.90 -1.07 -9.30
C VAL A 207 6.82 -0.13 -10.08
N SER A 208 8.13 -0.19 -9.85
CA SER A 208 9.12 0.59 -10.60
C SER A 208 8.99 0.44 -12.12
N ASP A 209 8.78 -0.78 -12.62
CA ASP A 209 8.69 -1.05 -14.05
C ASP A 209 7.44 -0.40 -14.64
N MET A 210 6.30 -0.49 -13.92
CA MET A 210 5.05 0.18 -14.27
C MET A 210 5.20 1.71 -14.28
N LEU A 211 5.79 2.30 -13.23
CA LEU A 211 5.96 3.74 -13.12
C LEU A 211 6.88 4.28 -14.22
N ASN A 212 8.01 3.60 -14.46
CA ASN A 212 8.96 3.98 -15.50
C ASN A 212 8.33 3.89 -16.89
N LYS A 213 7.59 2.81 -17.19
CA LYS A 213 6.92 2.63 -18.47
C LYS A 213 5.89 3.74 -18.74
N MET A 214 5.23 4.26 -17.71
CA MET A 214 4.26 5.36 -17.82
C MET A 214 4.88 6.76 -17.75
N GLY A 215 6.20 6.86 -17.58
CA GLY A 215 6.93 8.13 -17.42
C GLY A 215 6.49 8.88 -16.17
N CYS A 216 6.33 8.18 -15.05
CA CYS A 216 5.99 8.78 -13.77
C CYS A 216 7.26 9.16 -12.99
N ASP A 217 7.43 10.46 -12.75
CA ASP A 217 8.46 10.99 -11.86
C ASP A 217 8.27 10.48 -10.42
N ASP A 218 9.34 10.57 -9.62
CA ASP A 218 9.23 10.33 -8.19
C ASP A 218 8.21 11.26 -7.54
N PHE A 219 7.37 10.66 -6.71
CA PHE A 219 6.33 11.36 -5.99
C PHE A 219 6.28 10.89 -4.54
N GLU A 220 5.93 11.79 -3.64
CA GLU A 220 6.06 11.60 -2.19
C GLU A 220 5.17 10.47 -1.66
N SER A 221 3.99 10.26 -2.25
CA SER A 221 3.05 9.26 -1.76
C SER A 221 2.20 8.63 -2.87
N VAL A 222 1.72 7.42 -2.63
CA VAL A 222 0.65 6.80 -3.40
C VAL A 222 -0.64 6.81 -2.59
N SER A 223 -1.78 7.00 -3.23
CA SER A 223 -3.10 6.84 -2.60
C SER A 223 -3.86 5.72 -3.27
N PHE A 224 -4.27 4.72 -2.50
CA PHE A 224 -5.05 3.58 -2.94
C PHE A 224 -6.52 3.74 -2.56
N LYS A 225 -7.39 3.24 -3.43
CA LYS A 225 -8.77 2.90 -3.11
C LYS A 225 -9.05 1.47 -3.56
N ALA A 226 -9.57 0.64 -2.66
CA ALA A 226 -10.00 -0.71 -2.96
C ALA A 226 -11.48 -0.74 -3.38
N SER A 227 -11.92 -1.84 -3.99
CA SER A 227 -13.29 -2.01 -4.46
C SER A 227 -14.34 -2.04 -3.34
N ASP A 228 -13.94 -2.35 -2.10
CA ASP A 228 -14.79 -2.28 -0.92
C ASP A 228 -14.87 -0.85 -0.31
N GLY A 229 -14.32 0.14 -1.01
CA GLY A 229 -14.29 1.54 -0.58
C GLY A 229 -13.16 1.88 0.38
N PHE A 230 -12.34 0.92 0.81
CA PHE A 230 -11.20 1.17 1.69
C PHE A 230 -10.19 2.11 1.01
N LYS A 231 -9.76 3.16 1.73
CA LYS A 231 -8.76 4.12 1.27
C LYS A 231 -7.53 4.08 2.16
N LYS A 232 -6.35 4.11 1.56
CA LYS A 232 -5.06 4.16 2.26
C LYS A 232 -4.07 4.95 1.42
N SER A 233 -3.17 5.71 2.03
CA SER A 233 -1.95 6.14 1.35
C SER A 233 -0.72 5.42 1.88
N GLU A 234 0.32 5.36 1.06
CA GLU A 234 1.63 4.82 1.41
C GLU A 234 2.73 5.77 0.96
N ASP A 235 3.89 5.68 1.58
CA ASP A 235 5.09 6.38 1.12
C ASP A 235 5.43 6.00 -0.33
N GLY A 236 5.79 6.98 -1.15
CA GLY A 236 6.02 6.80 -2.57
C GLY A 236 7.28 5.99 -2.89
N LYS A 237 8.31 6.06 -2.04
CA LYS A 237 9.50 5.22 -2.16
C LYS A 237 9.17 3.78 -1.82
N ILE A 238 8.44 3.56 -0.70
CA ILE A 238 7.93 2.23 -0.34
C ILE A 238 7.09 1.67 -1.49
N PHE A 239 6.21 2.47 -2.09
CA PHE A 239 5.41 2.01 -3.23
C PHE A 239 6.28 1.57 -4.41
N ARG A 240 7.23 2.42 -4.83
CA ARG A 240 8.10 2.17 -5.99
C ARG A 240 8.98 0.93 -5.83
N GLU A 241 9.49 0.68 -4.63
CA GLU A 241 10.42 -0.43 -4.34
C GLU A 241 9.73 -1.80 -4.24
N ASN A 242 8.40 -1.83 -4.25
CA ASN A 242 7.61 -3.03 -3.98
C ASN A 242 6.81 -3.52 -5.19
N TYR A 243 5.88 -4.44 -4.94
CA TYR A 243 5.24 -5.24 -5.97
C TYR A 243 3.71 -5.09 -5.96
N ILE A 244 3.11 -5.30 -7.12
CA ILE A 244 1.68 -5.56 -7.22
C ILE A 244 1.49 -6.99 -7.72
N LYS A 245 0.81 -7.81 -6.93
CA LYS A 245 0.32 -9.12 -7.34
C LYS A 245 -0.86 -8.93 -8.30
N ILE A 246 -0.80 -9.59 -9.46
CA ILE A 246 -1.73 -9.38 -10.57
C ILE A 246 -2.58 -10.62 -10.90
N THR A 247 -2.32 -11.77 -10.27
CA THR A 247 -3.17 -12.97 -10.37
C THR A 247 -3.58 -13.48 -9.01
N GLY A 248 -4.55 -14.40 -9.02
CA GLY A 248 -5.05 -15.08 -7.83
C GLY A 248 -6.02 -14.23 -7.02
N GLU A 249 -6.36 -14.73 -5.84
CA GLU A 249 -7.31 -14.08 -4.96
C GLU A 249 -6.80 -12.70 -4.53
N ASN A 250 -7.72 -11.74 -4.41
CA ASN A 250 -7.46 -10.37 -3.98
C ASN A 250 -6.64 -9.49 -4.94
N ALA A 251 -6.29 -9.97 -6.13
CA ALA A 251 -5.59 -9.18 -7.14
C ALA A 251 -6.52 -8.11 -7.77
N PRO A 252 -6.02 -6.89 -8.05
CA PRO A 252 -4.65 -6.42 -7.80
C PRO A 252 -4.38 -6.18 -6.32
N LEU A 253 -3.22 -6.64 -5.83
CA LEU A 253 -2.83 -6.55 -4.42
C LEU A 253 -1.44 -5.93 -4.30
N PHE A 254 -1.35 -4.81 -3.58
CA PHE A 254 -0.05 -4.23 -3.21
C PHE A 254 0.58 -5.05 -2.08
N ILE A 255 1.80 -5.54 -2.33
CA ILE A 255 2.54 -6.45 -1.45
C ILE A 255 3.99 -6.00 -1.32
N SER A 256 4.57 -6.29 -0.16
CA SER A 256 6.00 -6.12 0.08
C SER A 256 6.54 -7.30 0.89
N PRO A 257 7.77 -7.79 0.60
CA PRO A 257 8.44 -8.76 1.45
C PRO A 257 8.65 -8.28 2.89
N ASP A 258 8.87 -6.97 3.06
CA ASP A 258 9.29 -6.37 4.33
C ASP A 258 8.16 -5.64 5.06
N LEU A 259 7.00 -5.44 4.42
CA LEU A 259 5.86 -4.82 5.09
C LEU A 259 5.02 -5.84 5.87
N PRO A 260 4.52 -5.47 7.06
CA PRO A 260 3.50 -6.23 7.76
C PRO A 260 2.28 -6.47 6.85
N LYS A 261 1.67 -7.67 6.96
CA LYS A 261 0.50 -8.06 6.14
C LYS A 261 -0.66 -7.06 6.20
N GLY A 262 -0.84 -6.38 7.35
CA GLY A 262 -1.85 -5.34 7.53
C GLY A 262 -1.61 -4.06 6.72
N MET A 263 -0.45 -3.91 6.08
CA MET A 263 -0.12 -2.78 5.20
C MET A 263 -0.43 -3.08 3.73
N HIS A 264 -0.74 -4.33 3.38
CA HIS A 264 -1.12 -4.72 2.03
C HIS A 264 -2.51 -4.17 1.68
N VAL A 265 -2.71 -3.80 0.42
CA VAL A 265 -4.01 -3.30 -0.08
C VAL A 265 -4.53 -4.25 -1.13
N LYS A 266 -5.66 -4.89 -0.85
CA LYS A 266 -6.33 -5.90 -1.68
C LYS A 266 -7.35 -5.26 -2.62
N ASN A 267 -7.64 -5.93 -3.73
CA ASN A 267 -8.70 -5.55 -4.67
C ASN A 267 -8.61 -4.07 -5.07
N ILE A 268 -7.40 -3.62 -5.42
CA ILE A 268 -7.13 -2.21 -5.72
C ILE A 268 -7.96 -1.79 -6.94
N LEU A 269 -8.90 -0.87 -6.71
CA LEU A 269 -9.68 -0.22 -7.77
C LEU A 269 -8.87 0.90 -8.41
N THR A 270 -8.26 1.77 -7.58
CA THR A 270 -7.35 2.83 -8.04
C THR A 270 -6.08 2.93 -7.21
N SER A 271 -4.98 3.26 -7.86
CA SER A 271 -3.77 3.79 -7.22
C SER A 271 -3.34 5.10 -7.87
N SER A 272 -3.31 6.17 -7.09
CA SER A 272 -2.98 7.53 -7.54
C SER A 272 -1.55 7.85 -7.15
N TYR A 273 -0.72 8.18 -8.13
CA TYR A 273 0.69 8.51 -7.96
C TYR A 273 1.07 9.71 -8.84
N GLY A 274 1.38 10.84 -8.21
CA GLY A 274 1.60 12.11 -8.90
C GLY A 274 0.37 12.53 -9.70
N LYS A 275 0.53 12.71 -11.02
CA LYS A 275 -0.55 13.11 -11.95
C LYS A 275 -1.25 11.93 -12.63
N THR A 276 -0.88 10.70 -12.26
CA THR A 276 -1.36 9.47 -12.90
C THR A 276 -2.19 8.64 -11.92
N VAL A 277 -3.32 8.12 -12.40
CA VAL A 277 -4.11 7.11 -11.70
C VAL A 277 -4.06 5.80 -12.47
N PHE A 278 -3.69 4.71 -11.80
CA PHE A 278 -3.83 3.37 -12.33
C PHE A 278 -5.19 2.82 -11.91
N PHE A 279 -6.02 2.43 -12.87
CA PHE A 279 -7.38 1.97 -12.66
C PHE A 279 -7.49 0.48 -13.03
N SER A 280 -8.05 -0.34 -12.14
CA SER A 280 -8.38 -1.74 -12.45
C SER A 280 -9.77 -1.82 -13.08
N ILE A 281 -9.82 -2.24 -14.35
CA ILE A 281 -11.06 -2.45 -15.09
C ILE A 281 -11.87 -3.58 -14.45
N GLU A 282 -11.22 -4.65 -14.02
CA GLU A 282 -11.90 -5.80 -13.44
C GLU A 282 -12.54 -5.47 -12.09
N GLU A 283 -11.85 -4.71 -11.22
CA GLU A 283 -12.48 -4.18 -10.01
C GLU A 283 -13.60 -3.18 -10.33
N GLY A 284 -13.40 -2.33 -11.35
CA GLY A 284 -14.44 -1.42 -11.83
C GLY A 284 -15.73 -2.14 -12.27
N PHE A 285 -15.61 -3.31 -12.88
CA PHE A 285 -16.76 -4.15 -13.27
C PHE A 285 -17.53 -4.77 -12.09
N LYS A 286 -16.90 -4.86 -10.90
CA LYS A 286 -17.54 -5.35 -9.67
C LYS A 286 -18.26 -4.24 -8.92
N VAL A 287 -17.73 -3.02 -8.99
CA VAL A 287 -18.20 -1.88 -8.19
C VAL A 287 -19.29 -1.07 -8.91
N TYR A 288 -19.22 -0.97 -10.24
CA TYR A 288 -20.06 -0.05 -10.99
C TYR A 288 -21.02 -0.74 -11.95
N ASP A 289 -22.18 -0.11 -12.12
CA ASP A 289 -23.15 -0.50 -13.14
C ASP A 289 -22.58 -0.39 -14.54
N LYS A 290 -22.86 -1.43 -15.33
CA LYS A 290 -22.47 -1.52 -16.74
C LYS A 290 -23.55 -0.93 -17.62
N ARG A 291 -23.15 -0.33 -18.73
CA ARG A 291 -24.05 0.16 -19.77
C ARG A 291 -23.80 -0.57 -21.09
N GLU A 292 -24.85 -0.69 -21.88
CA GLU A 292 -24.78 -1.19 -23.24
C GLU A 292 -24.52 -0.07 -24.26
N VAL A 293 -23.63 -0.36 -25.20
CA VAL A 293 -23.34 0.46 -26.38
C VAL A 293 -23.21 -0.49 -27.57
N LYS A 294 -24.17 -0.43 -28.50
CA LYS A 294 -24.31 -1.41 -29.60
C LYS A 294 -24.47 -2.81 -29.01
N GLU A 295 -23.77 -3.83 -29.51
CA GLU A 295 -23.77 -5.18 -28.94
C GLU A 295 -22.85 -5.39 -27.71
N ASN A 296 -22.21 -4.34 -27.18
CA ASN A 296 -21.22 -4.48 -26.11
C ASN A 296 -21.73 -3.92 -24.78
N LYS A 297 -21.45 -4.62 -23.68
CA LYS A 297 -21.77 -4.20 -22.31
C LYS A 297 -20.48 -3.92 -21.54
N GLY A 298 -20.37 -2.74 -20.94
CA GLY A 298 -19.12 -2.30 -20.32
C GLY A 298 -19.28 -1.15 -19.34
N LEU A 299 -18.17 -0.71 -18.77
CA LEU A 299 -18.08 0.34 -17.77
C LEU A 299 -18.13 1.72 -18.46
N PRO A 300 -19.04 2.64 -18.08
CA PRO A 300 -19.07 3.97 -18.66
C PRO A 300 -17.75 4.74 -18.44
N LEU A 301 -17.27 5.44 -19.47
CA LEU A 301 -16.04 6.25 -19.36
C LEU A 301 -16.17 7.35 -18.29
N THR A 302 -17.36 7.93 -18.14
CA THR A 302 -17.64 8.93 -17.10
C THR A 302 -17.44 8.38 -15.69
N LYS A 303 -17.75 7.09 -15.44
CA LYS A 303 -17.50 6.46 -14.14
C LYS A 303 -16.00 6.32 -13.87
N ILE A 304 -15.23 5.91 -14.85
CA ILE A 304 -13.77 5.78 -14.75
C ILE A 304 -13.12 7.16 -14.49
N ILE A 305 -13.49 8.17 -15.28
CA ILE A 305 -12.93 9.54 -15.19
C ILE A 305 -13.24 10.17 -13.83
N ASN A 306 -14.49 10.06 -13.37
CA ASN A 306 -14.91 10.60 -12.09
C ASN A 306 -14.22 9.85 -10.93
N GLU A 307 -14.14 8.53 -11.00
CA GLU A 307 -13.48 7.71 -9.97
C GLU A 307 -11.97 7.99 -9.89
N ALA A 308 -11.32 8.23 -11.03
CA ALA A 308 -9.92 8.62 -11.07
C ALA A 308 -9.68 10.08 -10.68
N GLY A 309 -10.72 10.90 -10.52
CA GLY A 309 -10.57 12.34 -10.31
C GLY A 309 -9.80 13.03 -11.44
N LEU A 310 -9.91 12.51 -12.67
CA LEU A 310 -9.22 13.07 -13.83
C LEU A 310 -9.73 14.50 -14.08
N LYS A 311 -8.81 15.46 -14.23
CA LYS A 311 -9.15 16.88 -14.39
C LYS A 311 -10.15 17.09 -15.53
N SER A 312 -11.02 18.07 -15.35
CA SER A 312 -11.91 18.53 -16.42
C SER A 312 -11.07 19.14 -17.54
N ALA A 313 -11.37 18.75 -18.77
CA ALA A 313 -10.73 19.25 -19.98
C ALA A 313 -11.77 19.33 -21.10
N GLU A 314 -11.51 20.16 -22.11
CA GLU A 314 -12.38 20.22 -23.29
C GLU A 314 -12.28 18.93 -24.11
N LYS A 315 -11.10 18.29 -24.06
CA LYS A 315 -10.71 17.15 -24.88
C LYS A 315 -9.97 16.11 -24.07
N TYR A 316 -10.19 14.86 -24.43
CA TYR A 316 -9.54 13.70 -23.85
C TYR A 316 -8.90 12.86 -24.95
N VAL A 317 -7.67 12.42 -24.73
CA VAL A 317 -6.95 11.52 -25.65
C VAL A 317 -6.99 10.12 -25.09
N ILE A 318 -7.53 9.18 -25.87
CA ILE A 318 -7.53 7.75 -25.53
C ILE A 318 -6.45 7.06 -26.37
N THR A 319 -5.56 6.31 -25.72
CA THR A 319 -4.42 5.66 -26.38
C THR A 319 -4.43 4.15 -26.14
N ALA A 320 -4.18 3.39 -27.20
CA ALA A 320 -3.97 1.95 -27.19
C ALA A 320 -2.49 1.58 -26.93
N THR A 321 -2.24 0.29 -26.69
CA THR A 321 -0.87 -0.22 -26.49
C THR A 321 0.03 -0.12 -27.73
N ASP A 322 -0.56 -0.10 -28.93
CA ASP A 322 0.15 0.02 -30.21
C ASP A 322 0.42 1.48 -30.63
N GLY A 323 0.07 2.45 -29.76
CA GLY A 323 0.22 3.88 -30.02
C GLY A 323 -0.94 4.52 -30.79
N TYR A 324 -1.88 3.72 -31.30
CA TYR A 324 -3.12 4.26 -31.87
C TYR A 324 -3.85 5.10 -30.83
N ASN A 325 -4.26 6.31 -31.21
CA ASN A 325 -4.96 7.20 -30.32
C ASN A 325 -6.07 7.96 -31.06
N ILE A 326 -7.04 8.38 -30.27
CA ILE A 326 -8.15 9.23 -30.70
C ILE A 326 -8.30 10.38 -29.71
N GLU A 327 -8.85 11.48 -30.20
CA GLU A 327 -9.29 12.59 -29.38
C GLU A 327 -10.82 12.63 -29.36
N ILE A 328 -11.39 12.81 -28.18
CA ILE A 328 -12.84 12.95 -27.98
C ILE A 328 -13.14 14.23 -27.20
N SER A 329 -14.27 14.85 -27.50
CA SER A 329 -14.76 15.98 -26.70
C SER A 329 -15.26 15.49 -25.34
N SER A 330 -15.18 16.36 -24.32
CA SER A 330 -15.85 16.16 -23.04
C SER A 330 -17.34 15.82 -23.17
N LYS A 331 -18.02 16.39 -24.19
CA LYS A 331 -19.44 16.15 -24.51
C LYS A 331 -19.75 14.73 -25.01
N ASP A 332 -18.72 13.98 -25.41
CA ASP A 332 -18.87 12.61 -25.92
C ASP A 332 -18.41 11.54 -24.92
N LEU A 333 -17.87 11.95 -23.76
CA LEU A 333 -17.44 11.00 -22.71
C LEU A 333 -18.58 10.10 -22.26
N ASP A 334 -19.77 10.67 -22.09
CA ASP A 334 -20.95 9.95 -21.70
C ASP A 334 -21.38 8.94 -22.78
N LYS A 335 -20.91 9.01 -24.02
CA LYS A 335 -21.25 8.04 -25.08
C LYS A 335 -20.35 6.80 -25.07
N GLY A 336 -19.23 6.83 -24.34
CA GLY A 336 -18.22 5.77 -24.34
C GLY A 336 -18.37 4.74 -23.21
N ILE A 337 -17.99 3.50 -23.50
CA ILE A 337 -17.78 2.44 -22.51
C ILE A 337 -16.43 1.74 -22.71
N VAL A 338 -15.83 1.26 -21.63
CA VAL A 338 -14.74 0.26 -21.63
C VAL A 338 -15.35 -1.11 -21.42
N TYR A 339 -15.07 -2.06 -22.31
CA TYR A 339 -15.61 -3.42 -22.24
C TYR A 339 -14.52 -4.45 -22.55
N LYS A 340 -14.74 -5.68 -22.10
CA LYS A 340 -13.85 -6.82 -22.36
C LYS A 340 -14.44 -7.69 -23.48
N LYS A 341 -13.62 -8.00 -24.49
CA LYS A 341 -13.97 -8.95 -25.56
C LYS A 341 -12.69 -9.60 -26.07
N ASP A 342 -12.70 -10.92 -26.23
CA ASP A 342 -11.54 -11.71 -26.68
C ASP A 342 -10.30 -11.53 -25.76
N ASN A 343 -10.51 -11.50 -24.45
CA ASN A 343 -9.47 -11.22 -23.43
C ASN A 343 -8.74 -9.87 -23.57
N VAL A 344 -9.31 -8.93 -24.32
CA VAL A 344 -8.77 -7.59 -24.51
C VAL A 344 -9.78 -6.55 -24.07
N TYR A 345 -9.30 -5.46 -23.46
CA TYR A 345 -10.12 -4.30 -23.13
C TYR A 345 -10.18 -3.33 -24.30
N LYS A 346 -11.39 -2.90 -24.63
CA LYS A 346 -11.72 -2.09 -25.80
C LYS A 346 -12.61 -0.92 -25.38
N VAL A 347 -12.60 0.13 -26.18
CA VAL A 347 -13.55 1.24 -26.07
C VAL A 347 -14.53 1.20 -27.23
N ALA A 348 -15.79 1.45 -26.93
CA ALA A 348 -16.80 1.71 -27.94
C ALA A 348 -17.62 2.95 -27.57
N PHE A 349 -17.99 3.71 -28.59
CA PHE A 349 -18.86 4.86 -28.47
C PHE A 349 -20.20 4.64 -29.16
N LYS A 350 -21.26 5.16 -28.54
CA LYS A 350 -22.57 5.34 -29.17
C LYS A 350 -22.49 6.54 -30.11
N GLU A 351 -23.09 6.43 -31.29
CA GLU A 351 -23.26 7.55 -32.25
C GLU A 351 -21.96 8.24 -32.73
N LEU A 352 -20.78 7.69 -32.43
CA LEU A 352 -19.52 8.09 -33.03
C LEU A 352 -19.07 7.09 -34.11
N PRO A 353 -18.26 7.54 -35.09
CA PRO A 353 -17.83 6.68 -36.19
C PRO A 353 -16.94 5.52 -35.69
N LYS A 354 -16.86 4.42 -36.45
CA LYS A 354 -16.15 3.20 -36.00
C LYS A 354 -14.66 3.41 -35.74
N ASN A 355 -14.05 4.40 -36.36
CA ASN A 355 -12.65 4.79 -36.12
C ASN A 355 -12.45 5.56 -34.81
N THR A 356 -13.46 5.64 -33.93
CA THR A 356 -13.29 6.06 -32.52
C THR A 356 -13.27 4.87 -31.56
N ASN A 357 -13.40 3.64 -32.07
CA ASN A 357 -13.24 2.46 -31.23
C ASN A 357 -11.75 2.15 -31.04
N VAL A 358 -11.34 1.96 -29.80
CA VAL A 358 -9.95 1.65 -29.42
C VAL A 358 -9.86 0.20 -28.97
N LYS A 359 -8.92 -0.57 -29.50
CA LYS A 359 -8.58 -1.90 -28.97
C LYS A 359 -7.35 -1.78 -28.08
N HIS A 360 -7.21 -2.65 -27.08
CA HIS A 360 -6.10 -2.62 -26.13
C HIS A 360 -5.94 -1.25 -25.46
N ILE A 361 -7.03 -0.70 -24.89
CA ILE A 361 -6.97 0.61 -24.24
C ILE A 361 -5.94 0.61 -23.12
N LEU A 362 -4.96 1.49 -23.24
CA LEU A 362 -3.87 1.65 -22.28
C LEU A 362 -4.10 2.84 -21.35
N LYS A 363 -4.48 4.01 -21.89
CA LYS A 363 -4.62 5.23 -21.08
C LYS A 363 -5.63 6.23 -21.65
N ILE A 364 -6.07 7.14 -20.77
CA ILE A 364 -6.85 8.35 -21.09
C ILE A 364 -6.11 9.56 -20.51
N GLU A 365 -5.91 10.61 -21.31
CA GLU A 365 -5.26 11.84 -20.89
C GLU A 365 -6.18 13.04 -21.09
N ALA A 366 -6.28 13.90 -20.07
CA ALA A 366 -6.98 15.17 -20.16
C ALA A 366 -6.03 16.23 -20.75
N LYS A 367 -6.42 16.84 -21.88
CA LYS A 367 -5.61 17.86 -22.56
C LYS A 367 -5.94 19.25 -22.04
#